data_AF-A0A5N6L1W3-F1
#
_entry.id   AF-A0A5N6L1W3-F1
#
_cell.length_a   1.000
_cell.length_b   1.000
_cell.length_c   1.000
_cell.angle_alpha   90.00
_cell.angle_beta   90.00
_cell.angle_gamma   90.00
#
_symmetry.space_group_name_H-M   'P 1'
#
loop_
_entity.id
_entity.type
_entity.pdbx_description
1 polymer ?
#
loop_
_entity_poly.entity_id
_entity_poly.type
_entity_poly.pdbx_seq_one_letter_code
_entity_poly.pdbx_strand_id
1 'polypeptide(L)'
;MKASFSIAAVAALFGPAAAFPAMNIMDLPKSAEVLRPRQVEGINIKFDASKQYVSNKGKYAFVAPGPNDQRGPCPGLNAMANHGYIPHNGVATIQQFVDGTYDVFGMGVDLGGFLAIYGAVFDGDLLSWSIGGPQPASLVSPLKGILGQPQGISGSHNKYEGDASPTRGDLFMVGDDYSVVLDQFKGLYSLQGSETEESSNYDLGVLTTYRVKRFAESVNKNPYFFNGPFSGVEVQPAAYTFIYRFMSNKSTEFPEGRLSQNVLKAFFSITGDTPDEFVYTPGHEKIPDNWYKRAIGDEYTIPFFEADLLAAAVQNPQFLSIGGNTGKVNTFTPVDIQNITGGLYSLATFAEPHNLQCFIYQLVIQAGPDILEGSILDTLGAINLLKDPLSKLVGGVSCPTLNKVQVDQFQDSLKVHPNRHIFDVAMASIERRMAETATEVEVRREDQDSINAFSRLNNRESNLEAQLATLESQKADLEEVSSELELADEDEKVPYRVGDTFVSLSVDKVQELLQERVQEVEKEIGAVEGKLSSAREEMEGLKVKLYARFGKSINLER
;
A
#
# COMPACT_ATOMS: atom_id res chain seq x y z
N MET A 1 7.31 -6.58 -36.98
CA MET A 1 7.95 -7.67 -36.22
C MET A 1 7.33 -7.69 -34.84
N LYS A 2 6.60 -8.76 -34.51
CA LYS A 2 6.01 -8.98 -33.19
C LYS A 2 7.11 -9.62 -32.34
N ALA A 3 7.56 -8.94 -31.29
CA ALA A 3 8.44 -9.54 -30.28
C ALA A 3 7.54 -10.00 -29.13
N SER A 4 7.36 -11.31 -29.01
CA SER A 4 6.79 -11.95 -27.83
C SER A 4 7.79 -11.80 -26.69
N PHE A 5 7.42 -11.06 -25.65
CA PHE A 5 8.17 -11.05 -24.39
C PHE A 5 7.72 -12.26 -23.57
N SER A 6 8.58 -13.27 -23.49
CA SER A 6 8.41 -14.43 -22.62
C SER A 6 8.46 -14.01 -21.14
N ILE A 7 7.63 -14.69 -20.34
CA ILE A 7 7.40 -14.53 -18.89
C ILE A 7 8.66 -14.74 -18.01
N ALA A 8 9.82 -15.04 -18.61
CA ALA A 8 11.07 -15.31 -17.90
C ALA A 8 11.84 -14.06 -17.40
N ALA A 9 11.39 -12.83 -17.67
CA ALA A 9 12.06 -11.61 -17.23
C ALA A 9 11.57 -11.04 -15.88
N VAL A 10 10.60 -11.68 -15.21
CA VAL A 10 10.08 -11.24 -13.90
C VAL A 10 10.93 -11.78 -12.73
N ALA A 11 11.78 -12.78 -12.95
CA ALA A 11 12.58 -13.40 -11.89
C ALA A 11 13.89 -12.64 -11.52
N ALA A 12 14.23 -11.55 -12.22
CA ALA A 12 15.50 -10.83 -12.00
C ALA A 12 15.35 -9.43 -11.35
N LEU A 13 14.14 -9.02 -10.94
CA LEU A 13 13.91 -7.78 -10.17
C LEU A 13 13.72 -8.02 -8.66
N PHE A 14 13.77 -9.27 -8.21
CA PHE A 14 13.90 -9.60 -6.79
C PHE A 14 15.37 -9.57 -6.38
N GLY A 15 15.96 -8.36 -6.36
CA GLY A 15 17.18 -8.16 -5.58
C GLY A 15 16.90 -8.51 -4.12
N PRO A 16 17.90 -8.98 -3.35
CA PRO A 16 17.71 -9.12 -1.91
C PRO A 16 17.27 -7.75 -1.41
N ALA A 17 16.23 -7.70 -0.59
CA ALA A 17 15.95 -6.53 0.23
C ALA A 17 17.28 -6.15 0.87
N ALA A 18 17.92 -5.08 0.36
CA ALA A 18 19.10 -4.55 0.98
C ALA A 18 18.64 -4.20 2.39
N ALA A 19 19.18 -4.90 3.38
CA ALA A 19 18.88 -4.64 4.77
C ALA A 19 19.25 -3.18 5.03
N PHE A 20 18.24 -2.30 5.02
CA PHE A 20 18.42 -0.91 5.37
C PHE A 20 18.81 -0.88 6.85
N PRO A 21 19.86 -0.14 7.22
CA PRO A 21 20.21 -0.01 8.63
C PRO A 21 19.03 0.59 9.38
N ALA A 22 18.67 -0.01 10.52
CA ALA A 22 17.65 0.51 11.41
C ALA A 22 17.96 1.99 11.73
N MET A 23 17.08 2.91 11.35
CA MET A 23 17.24 4.33 11.68
C MET A 23 17.09 4.50 13.19
N ASN A 24 18.14 4.99 13.84
CA ASN A 24 18.16 5.35 15.25
C ASN A 24 17.81 6.83 15.37
N ILE A 25 16.79 7.18 16.16
CA ILE A 25 16.24 8.54 16.22
C ILE A 25 17.13 9.46 17.07
N MET A 26 18.14 8.94 17.76
CA MET A 26 19.22 9.77 18.31
C MET A 26 20.16 10.35 17.24
N ASP A 27 20.09 9.88 15.99
CA ASP A 27 20.74 10.49 14.82
C ASP A 27 19.79 11.45 14.07
N LEU A 28 18.71 11.91 14.73
CA LEU A 28 17.74 12.80 14.10
C LEU A 28 18.35 14.14 13.65
N PRO A 29 17.92 14.63 12.49
CA PRO A 29 18.42 15.88 11.97
C PRO A 29 18.07 17.15 12.70
N LYS A 30 19.02 18.08 12.62
CA LYS A 30 18.72 19.52 12.55
C LYS A 30 18.06 19.85 11.20
N SER A 31 17.43 21.03 11.08
CA SER A 31 16.70 21.54 9.90
C SER A 31 17.33 21.30 8.52
N ALA A 32 18.64 21.08 8.43
CA ALA A 32 19.37 20.75 7.21
C ALA A 32 19.09 19.35 6.59
N GLU A 33 18.51 18.36 7.28
CA GLU A 33 18.18 17.05 6.62
C GLU A 33 16.80 16.93 6.02
N VAL A 34 15.83 17.78 6.38
CA VAL A 34 14.55 17.80 5.63
C VAL A 34 14.81 18.07 4.15
N LEU A 35 15.92 18.75 3.86
CA LEU A 35 16.39 19.08 2.52
C LEU A 35 17.36 18.04 1.94
N ARG A 36 17.76 16.99 2.67
CA ARG A 36 18.69 15.99 2.14
C ARG A 36 18.00 15.16 1.03
N PRO A 37 18.76 14.80 -0.02
CA PRO A 37 18.38 13.73 -0.94
C PRO A 37 17.95 12.48 -0.17
N ARG A 38 16.82 11.88 -0.54
CA ARG A 38 16.51 10.51 -0.13
C ARG A 38 17.05 9.66 -1.25
N GLN A 39 18.08 8.87 -0.98
CA GLN A 39 18.68 7.96 -1.94
C GLN A 39 19.03 6.67 -1.22
N VAL A 40 19.02 5.55 -1.94
CA VAL A 40 19.51 4.28 -1.41
C VAL A 40 20.98 4.43 -1.04
N GLU A 41 21.34 4.10 0.19
CA GLU A 41 22.70 4.29 0.71
C GLU A 41 23.72 3.49 -0.14
N GLY A 42 24.78 4.17 -0.57
CA GLY A 42 25.82 3.58 -1.42
C GLY A 42 25.54 3.57 -2.92
N ILE A 43 24.37 4.04 -3.38
CA ILE A 43 24.05 4.16 -4.81
C ILE A 43 24.04 5.63 -5.22
N ASN A 44 25.01 6.03 -6.07
CA ASN A 44 25.04 7.37 -6.67
C ASN A 44 24.29 7.34 -8.00
N ILE A 45 22.97 7.55 -7.94
CA ILE A 45 22.11 7.52 -9.12
C ILE A 45 22.17 8.87 -9.82
N LYS A 46 22.68 8.88 -11.05
CA LYS A 46 22.78 10.08 -11.89
C LYS A 46 21.54 10.22 -12.76
N PHE A 47 21.21 11.48 -13.10
CA PHE A 47 20.15 11.78 -14.05
C PHE A 47 20.41 11.15 -15.42
N ASP A 48 19.42 10.42 -15.95
CA ASP A 48 19.37 9.83 -17.28
C ASP A 48 18.07 10.26 -17.96
N ALA A 49 18.18 11.26 -18.86
CA ALA A 49 17.05 11.83 -19.58
C ALA A 49 16.25 10.77 -20.35
N SER A 50 16.91 9.75 -20.92
CA SER A 50 16.24 8.74 -21.74
C SER A 50 15.35 7.80 -20.93
N LYS A 51 15.73 7.53 -19.67
CA LYS A 51 15.01 6.65 -18.76
C LYS A 51 13.98 7.39 -17.90
N GLN A 52 14.21 8.67 -17.65
CA GLN A 52 13.38 9.48 -16.77
C GLN A 52 12.36 10.34 -17.52
N TYR A 53 12.45 10.48 -18.84
CA TYR A 53 11.49 11.26 -19.60
C TYR A 53 10.09 10.63 -19.51
N VAL A 54 9.10 11.45 -19.12
CA VAL A 54 7.69 11.04 -19.11
C VAL A 54 6.99 11.72 -20.26
N SER A 55 6.54 10.90 -21.21
CA SER A 55 5.93 11.42 -22.43
C SER A 55 4.54 11.98 -22.15
N ASN A 56 4.26 13.15 -22.70
CA ASN A 56 2.92 13.75 -22.73
C ASN A 56 2.43 13.96 -24.17
N LYS A 57 2.95 13.16 -25.11
CA LYS A 57 2.68 13.21 -26.55
C LYS A 57 2.17 11.86 -27.06
N GLY A 58 1.69 11.82 -28.30
CA GLY A 58 1.24 10.58 -28.95
C GLY A 58 0.09 9.93 -28.17
N LYS A 59 0.25 8.66 -27.78
CA LYS A 59 -0.76 7.96 -26.95
C LYS A 59 -0.93 8.54 -25.55
N TYR A 60 0.03 9.36 -25.08
CA TYR A 60 -0.02 10.07 -23.80
C TYR A 60 -0.31 11.58 -23.98
N ALA A 61 -0.81 11.99 -25.15
CA ALA A 61 -1.25 13.36 -25.35
C ALA A 61 -2.38 13.72 -24.37
N PHE A 62 -2.37 14.95 -23.87
CA PHE A 62 -3.43 15.43 -22.99
C PHE A 62 -4.80 15.33 -23.65
N VAL A 63 -5.75 14.74 -22.94
CA VAL A 63 -7.18 14.75 -23.25
C VAL A 63 -7.89 15.35 -22.05
N ALA A 64 -8.76 16.33 -22.29
CA ALA A 64 -9.59 16.91 -21.23
C ALA A 64 -10.64 15.89 -20.78
N PRO A 65 -10.94 15.79 -19.46
CA PRO A 65 -11.95 14.86 -18.99
C PRO A 65 -13.33 15.22 -19.55
N GLY A 66 -14.07 14.21 -20.00
CA GLY A 66 -15.47 14.33 -20.37
C GLY A 66 -16.41 14.35 -19.16
N PRO A 67 -17.73 14.56 -19.36
CA PRO A 67 -18.69 14.71 -18.27
C PRO A 67 -18.83 13.49 -17.33
N ASN A 68 -18.40 12.31 -17.77
CA ASN A 68 -18.49 11.06 -16.99
C ASN A 68 -17.13 10.60 -16.42
N ASP A 69 -16.04 11.28 -16.81
CA ASP A 69 -14.69 10.90 -16.39
C ASP A 69 -14.41 11.44 -14.99
N GLN A 70 -13.90 10.57 -14.11
CA GLN A 70 -13.69 10.89 -12.71
C GLN A 70 -12.37 11.59 -12.48
N ARG A 71 -12.44 12.71 -11.78
CA ARG A 71 -11.29 13.43 -11.23
C ARG A 71 -11.62 13.79 -9.79
N GLY A 72 -10.61 13.92 -8.95
CA GLY A 72 -10.82 14.12 -7.52
C GLY A 72 -9.70 14.90 -6.84
N PRO A 73 -9.47 14.67 -5.53
CA PRO A 73 -8.55 15.44 -4.72
C PRO A 73 -7.07 15.24 -5.08
N CYS A 74 -6.72 14.15 -5.77
CA CYS A 74 -5.32 13.84 -6.09
C CYS A 74 -4.89 14.42 -7.46
N PRO A 75 -4.12 15.53 -7.48
CA PRO A 75 -3.65 16.15 -8.74
C PRO A 75 -2.80 15.22 -9.61
N GLY A 76 -1.97 14.36 -9.00
CA GLY A 76 -1.12 13.43 -9.72
C GLY A 76 -1.92 12.38 -10.50
N LEU A 77 -2.92 11.77 -9.84
CA LEU A 77 -3.80 10.79 -10.49
C LEU A 77 -4.69 11.44 -11.56
N ASN A 78 -5.16 12.68 -11.33
CA ASN A 78 -5.91 13.43 -12.32
C ASN A 78 -5.07 13.66 -13.60
N ALA A 79 -3.81 14.06 -13.44
CA ALA A 79 -2.88 14.21 -14.57
C ALA A 79 -2.61 12.88 -15.28
N MET A 80 -2.39 11.79 -14.54
CA MET A 80 -2.19 10.46 -15.12
C MET A 80 -3.38 10.01 -15.98
N ALA A 81 -4.61 10.22 -15.51
CA ALA A 81 -5.82 9.89 -16.27
C ALA A 81 -5.97 10.79 -17.51
N ASN A 82 -5.70 12.09 -17.39
CA ASN A 82 -5.72 13.04 -18.51
C ASN A 82 -4.70 12.70 -19.61
N HIS A 83 -3.63 12.00 -19.25
CA HIS A 83 -2.58 11.56 -20.16
C HIS A 83 -2.62 10.07 -20.47
N GLY A 84 -3.64 9.32 -20.03
CA GLY A 84 -3.81 7.90 -20.38
C GLY A 84 -2.79 6.93 -19.78
N TYR A 85 -2.12 7.30 -18.69
CA TYR A 85 -1.27 6.39 -17.90
C TYR A 85 -2.10 5.45 -17.01
N ILE A 86 -3.31 5.89 -16.66
CA ILE A 86 -4.40 5.06 -16.13
C ILE A 86 -5.63 5.26 -17.03
N PRO A 87 -6.67 4.40 -16.94
CA PRO A 87 -7.88 4.59 -17.72
C PRO A 87 -8.43 6.02 -17.63
N HIS A 88 -8.71 6.63 -18.78
CA HIS A 88 -9.06 8.05 -18.88
C HIS A 88 -10.31 8.43 -18.08
N ASN A 89 -11.22 7.47 -17.90
CA ASN A 89 -12.42 7.61 -17.08
C ASN A 89 -12.15 7.74 -15.57
N GLY A 90 -10.89 7.61 -15.12
CA GLY A 90 -10.51 7.77 -13.73
C GLY A 90 -10.85 6.57 -12.84
N VAL A 91 -11.13 5.40 -13.41
CA VAL A 91 -11.34 4.14 -12.66
C VAL A 91 -10.26 3.15 -13.07
N ALA A 92 -9.42 2.76 -12.12
CA ALA A 92 -8.30 1.86 -12.41
C ALA A 92 -8.26 0.70 -11.43
N THR A 93 -7.71 -0.42 -11.89
CA THR A 93 -7.36 -1.57 -11.07
C THR A 93 -6.12 -1.28 -10.22
N ILE A 94 -5.89 -2.09 -9.19
CA ILE A 94 -4.68 -2.00 -8.36
C ILE A 94 -3.41 -1.99 -9.23
N GLN A 95 -3.27 -2.93 -10.16
CA GLN A 95 -2.07 -3.02 -11.00
C GLN A 95 -1.90 -1.78 -11.89
N GLN A 96 -2.99 -1.25 -12.45
CA GLN A 96 -2.91 -0.03 -13.27
C GLN A 96 -2.46 1.18 -12.46
N PHE A 97 -2.87 1.29 -11.19
CA PHE A 97 -2.36 2.32 -10.30
C PHE A 97 -0.86 2.15 -10.03
N VAL A 98 -0.42 0.93 -9.69
CA VAL A 98 1.00 0.61 -9.43
C VAL A 98 1.86 0.94 -10.65
N ASP A 99 1.49 0.45 -11.82
CA ASP A 99 2.23 0.67 -13.05
C ASP A 99 2.24 2.16 -13.41
N GLY A 100 1.08 2.83 -13.34
CA GLY A 100 0.95 4.24 -13.70
C GLY A 100 1.76 5.17 -12.79
N THR A 101 1.75 4.95 -11.47
CA THR A 101 2.52 5.80 -10.53
C THR A 101 4.02 5.52 -10.62
N TYR A 102 4.43 4.28 -10.91
CA TYR A 102 5.82 3.97 -11.26
C TYR A 102 6.24 4.67 -12.56
N ASP A 103 5.43 4.55 -13.60
CA ASP A 103 5.71 5.07 -14.95
C ASP A 103 5.79 6.59 -14.98
N VAL A 104 4.92 7.29 -14.26
CA VAL A 104 4.89 8.75 -14.23
C VAL A 104 5.77 9.33 -13.14
N PHE A 105 5.85 8.75 -11.95
CA PHE A 105 6.50 9.43 -10.82
C PHE A 105 7.74 8.73 -10.28
N GLY A 106 7.98 7.47 -10.66
CA GLY A 106 9.00 6.64 -10.02
C GLY A 106 8.62 6.31 -8.57
N MET A 107 7.32 6.16 -8.31
CA MET A 107 6.81 5.64 -7.04
C MET A 107 7.20 4.16 -6.91
N GLY A 108 7.75 3.78 -5.76
CA GLY A 108 8.11 2.39 -5.48
C GLY A 108 6.89 1.48 -5.52
N VAL A 109 7.09 0.23 -5.94
CA VAL A 109 6.01 -0.76 -6.03
C VAL A 109 5.39 -1.04 -4.64
N ASP A 110 6.18 -0.90 -3.58
CA ASP A 110 5.71 -0.99 -2.20
C ASP A 110 4.71 0.12 -1.86
N LEU A 111 5.08 1.39 -2.08
CA LEU A 111 4.23 2.55 -1.81
C LEU A 111 3.01 2.58 -2.73
N GLY A 112 3.24 2.39 -4.04
CA GLY A 112 2.17 2.36 -5.03
C GLY A 112 1.18 1.22 -4.80
N GLY A 113 1.69 0.03 -4.47
CA GLY A 113 0.88 -1.14 -4.15
C GLY A 113 0.05 -0.92 -2.89
N PHE A 114 0.67 -0.43 -1.84
CA PHE A 114 -0.02 -0.13 -0.58
C PHE A 114 -1.19 0.84 -0.77
N LEU A 115 -0.93 2.01 -1.39
CA LEU A 115 -1.95 3.03 -1.61
C LEU A 115 -3.06 2.54 -2.55
N ALA A 116 -2.71 1.81 -3.61
CA ALA A 116 -3.67 1.26 -4.55
C ALA A 116 -4.60 0.22 -3.92
N ILE A 117 -4.06 -0.65 -3.06
CA ILE A 117 -4.85 -1.67 -2.33
C ILE A 117 -5.71 -1.01 -1.26
N TYR A 118 -5.18 -0.04 -0.53
CA TYR A 118 -5.96 0.72 0.46
C TYR A 118 -7.19 1.37 -0.21
N GLY A 119 -6.99 2.07 -1.33
CA GLY A 119 -8.09 2.66 -2.10
C GLY A 119 -9.10 1.61 -2.59
N ALA A 120 -8.62 0.44 -3.05
CA ALA A 120 -9.51 -0.62 -3.51
C ALA A 120 -10.41 -1.17 -2.38
N VAL A 121 -9.89 -1.23 -1.15
CA VAL A 121 -10.64 -1.74 0.02
C VAL A 121 -11.63 -0.72 0.58
N PHE A 122 -11.20 0.54 0.74
CA PHE A 122 -12.02 1.54 1.44
C PHE A 122 -12.90 2.38 0.51
N ASP A 123 -12.48 2.54 -0.75
CA ASP A 123 -13.11 3.46 -1.72
C ASP A 123 -13.61 2.73 -2.97
N GLY A 124 -13.25 1.46 -3.11
CA GLY A 124 -13.40 0.64 -4.29
C GLY A 124 -14.27 -0.61 -4.11
N ASP A 125 -14.03 -1.59 -4.97
CA ASP A 125 -14.72 -2.88 -5.02
C ASP A 125 -13.80 -4.07 -4.72
N LEU A 126 -12.71 -3.82 -4.01
CA LEU A 126 -11.54 -4.69 -3.75
C LEU A 126 -10.59 -4.91 -4.92
N LEU A 127 -10.99 -4.61 -6.16
CA LEU A 127 -10.16 -4.84 -7.36
C LEU A 127 -9.75 -3.53 -8.04
N SER A 128 -10.62 -2.53 -7.94
CA SER A 128 -10.52 -1.24 -8.60
C SER A 128 -11.19 -0.14 -7.78
N TRP A 129 -10.85 1.11 -8.06
CA TRP A 129 -11.49 2.26 -7.44
C TRP A 129 -11.42 3.51 -8.31
N SER A 130 -12.28 4.48 -8.00
CA SER A 130 -12.41 5.76 -8.70
C SER A 130 -11.51 6.82 -8.06
N ILE A 131 -10.71 7.53 -8.88
CA ILE A 131 -9.88 8.66 -8.43
C ILE A 131 -10.70 9.92 -8.12
N GLY A 132 -12.01 9.88 -8.36
CA GLY A 132 -12.96 10.94 -8.04
C GLY A 132 -14.10 10.38 -7.18
N GLY A 133 -15.33 10.68 -7.58
CA GLY A 133 -16.55 10.27 -6.88
C GLY A 133 -17.11 8.92 -7.30
N PRO A 134 -18.33 8.59 -6.82
CA PRO A 134 -18.99 7.33 -7.13
C PRO A 134 -19.31 7.23 -8.62
N GLN A 135 -19.15 6.03 -9.17
CA GLN A 135 -19.47 5.72 -10.56
C GLN A 135 -20.84 5.07 -10.73
N PRO A 136 -21.51 5.23 -11.89
CA PRO A 136 -22.73 4.52 -12.18
C PRO A 136 -22.51 3.01 -12.11
N ALA A 137 -23.48 2.35 -11.49
CA ALA A 137 -23.50 0.94 -11.18
C ALA A 137 -22.95 -0.02 -12.28
N SER A 138 -23.05 0.28 -13.57
CA SER A 138 -22.79 -0.73 -14.62
C SER A 138 -21.33 -1.16 -14.82
N LEU A 139 -20.35 -0.52 -14.17
CA LEU A 139 -18.92 -0.77 -14.42
C LEU A 139 -18.16 -1.46 -13.28
N VAL A 140 -18.77 -1.62 -12.10
CA VAL A 140 -18.03 -1.98 -10.88
C VAL A 140 -18.69 -3.17 -10.17
N SER A 141 -17.98 -4.30 -10.22
CA SER A 141 -18.08 -5.59 -9.51
C SER A 141 -19.39 -6.39 -9.42
N PRO A 142 -19.32 -7.74 -9.57
CA PRO A 142 -20.39 -8.68 -9.20
C PRO A 142 -20.71 -8.72 -7.69
N LEU A 143 -19.95 -8.03 -6.82
CA LEU A 143 -20.09 -8.03 -5.36
C LEU A 143 -21.00 -6.91 -4.78
N LYS A 144 -21.61 -6.09 -5.64
CA LYS A 144 -22.48 -4.95 -5.28
C LYS A 144 -23.52 -5.19 -4.19
N GLY A 145 -24.10 -6.39 -4.15
CA GLY A 145 -25.17 -6.72 -3.20
C GLY A 145 -24.71 -6.72 -1.75
N ILE A 146 -23.39 -6.79 -1.51
CA ILE A 146 -22.84 -6.99 -0.17
C ILE A 146 -21.92 -5.83 0.28
N LEU A 147 -21.30 -5.12 -0.67
CA LEU A 147 -20.36 -4.02 -0.39
C LEU A 147 -20.94 -2.61 -0.36
N GLY A 148 -22.16 -2.43 -0.88
CA GLY A 148 -22.67 -1.09 -1.18
C GLY A 148 -22.02 -0.50 -2.44
N GLN A 149 -22.32 0.76 -2.75
CA GLN A 149 -21.75 1.46 -3.91
C GLN A 149 -20.37 2.03 -3.56
N PRO A 150 -19.31 1.69 -4.31
CA PRO A 150 -18.00 2.33 -4.16
C PRO A 150 -18.10 3.84 -4.35
N GLN A 151 -17.52 4.59 -3.42
CA GLN A 151 -17.64 6.06 -3.38
C GLN A 151 -16.47 6.78 -4.05
N GLY A 152 -15.37 6.06 -4.36
CA GLY A 152 -14.14 6.68 -4.80
C GLY A 152 -13.50 7.56 -3.73
N ILE A 153 -12.30 8.06 -4.02
CA ILE A 153 -11.53 8.83 -3.05
C ILE A 153 -12.21 10.15 -2.66
N SER A 154 -13.05 10.75 -3.52
CA SER A 154 -13.85 11.94 -3.17
C SER A 154 -14.99 11.66 -2.19
N GLY A 155 -15.32 10.40 -1.91
CA GLY A 155 -16.31 10.02 -0.91
C GLY A 155 -15.70 9.35 0.32
N SER A 156 -14.38 9.50 0.48
CA SER A 156 -13.57 8.78 1.46
C SER A 156 -13.20 9.61 2.69
N HIS A 157 -13.84 10.75 2.90
CA HIS A 157 -13.51 11.69 3.97
C HIS A 157 -13.31 10.99 5.34
N ASN A 158 -12.16 11.23 5.96
CA ASN A 158 -11.63 10.61 7.18
C ASN A 158 -11.33 9.09 7.10
N LYS A 159 -11.34 8.52 5.90
CA LYS A 159 -10.83 7.16 5.60
C LYS A 159 -9.54 7.24 4.81
N TYR A 160 -9.60 7.83 3.62
CA TYR A 160 -8.45 8.10 2.77
C TYR A 160 -8.24 9.62 2.67
N GLU A 161 -9.21 10.32 2.09
CA GLU A 161 -9.27 11.79 2.08
C GLU A 161 -9.35 12.34 3.52
N GLY A 162 -8.75 13.51 3.77
CA GLY A 162 -8.78 14.14 5.08
C GLY A 162 -8.50 15.64 5.06
N ASP A 163 -8.82 16.25 6.20
CA ASP A 163 -8.67 17.69 6.42
C ASP A 163 -7.22 18.19 6.35
N ALA A 164 -7.07 19.52 6.24
CA ALA A 164 -5.80 20.23 6.12
C ALA A 164 -5.01 19.88 4.84
N SER A 165 -5.73 19.56 3.77
CA SER A 165 -5.16 19.40 2.43
C SER A 165 -4.43 20.67 1.93
N PRO A 166 -3.40 20.55 1.08
CA PRO A 166 -2.62 21.71 0.61
C PRO A 166 -3.44 22.70 -0.22
N THR A 167 -4.31 22.20 -1.09
CA THR A 167 -5.05 23.05 -2.04
C THR A 167 -6.54 22.73 -2.10
N ARG A 168 -6.99 21.72 -1.35
CA ARG A 168 -8.38 21.28 -1.28
C ARG A 168 -9.00 21.73 0.04
N GLY A 169 -10.30 22.02 -0.01
CA GLY A 169 -11.07 22.40 1.16
C GLY A 169 -11.18 21.26 2.16
N ASP A 170 -11.27 21.60 3.46
CA ASP A 170 -11.84 20.67 4.42
C ASP A 170 -13.33 20.53 4.10
N LEU A 171 -13.85 19.29 4.07
CA LEU A 171 -15.22 18.99 3.63
C LEU A 171 -16.26 19.87 4.35
N PHE A 172 -16.15 19.99 5.67
CA PHE A 172 -17.10 20.76 6.48
C PHE A 172 -16.86 22.27 6.51
N MET A 173 -15.79 22.76 5.86
CA MET A 173 -15.58 24.20 5.65
C MET A 173 -16.10 24.67 4.30
N VAL A 174 -15.87 23.88 3.25
CA VAL A 174 -16.05 24.33 1.86
C VAL A 174 -17.27 23.66 1.20
N GLY A 175 -17.69 22.49 1.69
CA GLY A 175 -18.79 21.71 1.12
C GLY A 175 -18.34 20.66 0.10
N ASP A 176 -17.05 20.64 -0.26
CA ASP A 176 -16.37 19.55 -0.94
C ASP A 176 -14.91 19.45 -0.46
N ASP A 177 -14.28 18.30 -0.75
CA ASP A 177 -12.92 17.97 -0.37
C ASP A 177 -12.00 17.69 -1.57
N TYR A 178 -12.47 17.97 -2.79
CA TYR A 178 -11.80 17.58 -4.03
C TYR A 178 -11.49 18.75 -4.97
N SER A 179 -12.21 19.86 -4.87
CA SER A 179 -12.00 21.05 -5.69
C SER A 179 -10.81 21.88 -5.18
N VAL A 180 -10.04 22.46 -6.10
CA VAL A 180 -9.00 23.42 -5.69
C VAL A 180 -9.64 24.68 -5.13
N VAL A 181 -9.27 25.02 -3.89
CA VAL A 181 -9.58 26.31 -3.27
C VAL A 181 -8.49 27.30 -3.67
N LEU A 182 -8.82 28.24 -4.56
CA LEU A 182 -7.85 29.19 -5.13
C LEU A 182 -7.07 29.96 -4.07
N ASP A 183 -7.71 30.40 -2.98
CA ASP A 183 -7.02 31.13 -1.91
C ASP A 183 -5.98 30.25 -1.19
N GLN A 184 -6.21 28.95 -1.08
CA GLN A 184 -5.21 28.02 -0.57
C GLN A 184 -4.07 27.85 -1.57
N PHE A 185 -4.36 27.67 -2.86
CA PHE A 185 -3.30 27.60 -3.87
C PHE A 185 -2.44 28.88 -3.91
N LYS A 186 -3.07 30.06 -3.89
CA LYS A 186 -2.37 31.36 -3.81
C LYS A 186 -1.53 31.46 -2.55
N GLY A 187 -2.04 30.96 -1.42
CA GLY A 187 -1.32 30.86 -0.16
C GLY A 187 -0.02 30.06 -0.29
N LEU A 188 -0.08 28.86 -0.88
CA LEU A 188 1.11 28.04 -1.15
C LEU A 188 2.06 28.74 -2.13
N TYR A 189 1.52 29.22 -3.26
CA TYR A 189 2.29 29.86 -4.32
C TYR A 189 3.10 31.06 -3.79
N SER A 190 2.49 31.88 -2.93
CA SER A 190 3.08 33.09 -2.38
C SER A 190 4.34 32.87 -1.53
N LEU A 191 4.57 31.66 -1.00
CA LEU A 191 5.79 31.34 -0.25
C LEU A 191 7.07 31.38 -1.10
N GLN A 192 6.92 31.37 -2.43
CA GLN A 192 8.00 31.59 -3.40
C GLN A 192 7.62 32.71 -4.38
N GLY A 193 6.70 33.61 -4.00
CA GLY A 193 6.17 34.64 -4.90
C GLY A 193 7.17 35.75 -5.28
N SER A 194 8.24 35.91 -4.50
CA SER A 194 9.36 36.80 -4.82
C SER A 194 10.41 36.15 -5.74
N GLU A 195 10.33 34.84 -5.94
CA GLU A 195 11.27 34.10 -6.77
C GLU A 195 10.86 34.13 -8.25
N THR A 196 11.86 33.99 -9.12
CA THR A 196 11.67 33.84 -10.57
C THR A 196 11.28 32.40 -10.92
N GLU A 197 10.83 32.17 -12.16
CA GLU A 197 10.60 30.80 -12.65
C GLU A 197 11.90 29.99 -12.71
N GLU A 198 13.08 30.63 -12.79
CA GLU A 198 14.40 30.00 -12.79
C GLU A 198 14.98 29.77 -11.39
N SER A 199 14.52 30.50 -10.37
CA SER A 199 15.00 30.36 -8.98
C SER A 199 14.02 29.67 -8.04
N SER A 200 12.71 29.69 -8.34
CA SER A 200 11.68 29.10 -7.47
C SER A 200 11.87 27.61 -7.24
N ASN A 201 11.69 27.15 -6.00
CA ASN A 201 11.67 25.74 -5.66
C ASN A 201 10.75 25.48 -4.47
N TYR A 202 9.58 24.91 -4.71
CA TYR A 202 8.65 24.51 -3.65
C TYR A 202 9.09 23.19 -3.00
N ASP A 203 10.22 23.23 -2.29
CA ASP A 203 10.79 22.07 -1.62
C ASP A 203 10.02 21.63 -0.37
N LEU A 204 10.49 20.56 0.29
CA LEU A 204 9.88 20.05 1.51
C LEU A 204 9.86 21.06 2.65
N GLY A 205 10.81 22.00 2.73
CA GLY A 205 10.83 23.06 3.73
C GLY A 205 9.70 24.06 3.53
N VAL A 206 9.50 24.51 2.27
CA VAL A 206 8.39 25.37 1.87
C VAL A 206 7.04 24.68 2.13
N LEU A 207 6.90 23.43 1.69
CA LEU A 207 5.67 22.65 1.87
C LEU A 207 5.36 22.36 3.34
N THR A 208 6.38 22.07 4.15
CA THR A 208 6.22 21.88 5.61
C THR A 208 5.76 23.17 6.28
N THR A 209 6.33 24.31 5.91
CA THR A 209 5.91 25.64 6.39
C THR A 209 4.42 25.88 6.05
N TYR A 210 4.01 25.52 4.83
CA TYR A 210 2.63 25.66 4.42
C TYR A 210 1.69 24.69 5.16
N ARG A 211 2.12 23.45 5.44
CA ARG A 211 1.36 22.48 6.24
C ARG A 211 1.07 23.00 7.65
N VAL A 212 2.03 23.67 8.30
CA VAL A 212 1.80 24.31 9.62
C VAL A 212 0.63 25.29 9.56
N LYS A 213 0.60 26.13 8.51
CA LYS A 213 -0.49 27.08 8.28
C LYS A 213 -1.82 26.36 8.07
N ARG A 214 -1.88 25.36 7.19
CA ARG A 214 -3.12 24.61 6.88
C ARG A 214 -3.67 23.85 8.08
N PHE A 215 -2.79 23.23 8.88
CA PHE A 215 -3.18 22.56 10.11
C PHE A 215 -3.81 23.55 11.10
N ALA A 216 -3.16 24.69 11.34
CA ALA A 216 -3.68 25.74 12.21
C ALA A 216 -5.00 26.33 11.68
N GLU A 217 -5.14 26.52 10.37
CA GLU A 217 -6.40 26.96 9.77
C GLU A 217 -7.54 25.98 10.01
N SER A 218 -7.28 24.68 9.89
CA SER A 218 -8.28 23.63 10.12
C SER A 218 -8.71 23.64 11.59
N VAL A 219 -7.77 23.70 12.54
CA VAL A 219 -8.07 23.90 13.97
C VAL A 219 -8.91 25.15 14.22
N ASN A 220 -8.60 26.26 13.55
CA ASN A 220 -9.18 27.57 13.90
C ASN A 220 -10.47 27.90 13.13
N LYS A 221 -10.78 27.17 12.05
CA LYS A 221 -11.90 27.48 11.14
C LYS A 221 -12.86 26.31 10.91
N ASN A 222 -12.41 25.07 11.06
CA ASN A 222 -13.26 23.89 10.88
C ASN A 222 -13.71 23.35 12.26
N PRO A 223 -14.95 23.56 12.71
CA PRO A 223 -15.43 23.03 13.99
C PRO A 223 -15.42 21.49 14.06
N TYR A 224 -15.22 20.82 12.93
CA TYR A 224 -15.19 19.37 12.78
C TYR A 224 -13.84 18.86 12.28
N PHE A 225 -12.78 19.67 12.37
CA PHE A 225 -11.43 19.25 11.99
C PHE A 225 -11.08 17.93 12.64
N PHE A 226 -10.66 16.95 11.84
CA PHE A 226 -10.20 15.66 12.33
C PHE A 226 -8.85 15.28 11.73
N ASN A 227 -7.82 15.23 12.56
CA ASN A 227 -6.53 14.65 12.22
C ASN A 227 -6.57 13.15 12.54
N GLY A 228 -7.11 12.38 11.61
CA GLY A 228 -7.33 10.95 11.78
C GLY A 228 -6.03 10.12 11.84
N PRO A 229 -6.07 8.92 12.44
CA PRO A 229 -4.88 8.07 12.56
C PRO A 229 -4.23 7.70 11.24
N PHE A 230 -4.99 7.52 10.16
CA PHE A 230 -4.44 7.27 8.82
C PHE A 230 -4.57 8.50 7.92
N SER A 231 -5.79 9.04 7.75
CA SER A 231 -6.04 10.20 6.89
C SER A 231 -5.24 11.45 7.30
N GLY A 232 -5.03 11.67 8.61
CA GLY A 232 -4.32 12.84 9.14
C GLY A 232 -2.83 12.63 9.43
N VAL A 233 -2.44 11.44 9.88
CA VAL A 233 -1.02 11.15 10.22
C VAL A 233 -0.24 10.61 9.02
N GLU A 234 -0.88 9.94 8.05
CA GLU A 234 -0.20 9.37 6.87
C GLU A 234 -0.57 10.09 5.57
N VAL A 235 -1.86 10.11 5.23
CA VAL A 235 -2.29 10.61 3.91
C VAL A 235 -2.07 12.11 3.79
N GLN A 236 -2.42 12.88 4.83
CA GLN A 236 -2.19 14.32 4.85
C GLN A 236 -0.70 14.66 4.62
N PRO A 237 0.31 14.15 5.36
CA PRO A 237 1.71 14.40 5.03
C PRO A 237 2.13 13.89 3.65
N ALA A 238 1.61 12.75 3.19
CA ALA A 238 1.85 12.26 1.84
C ALA A 238 1.44 13.32 0.79
N ALA A 239 0.28 13.96 0.96
CA ALA A 239 -0.20 15.00 0.07
C ALA A 239 0.72 16.23 -0.01
N TYR A 240 1.53 16.52 1.01
CA TYR A 240 2.57 17.56 0.96
C TYR A 240 3.86 17.02 0.35
N THR A 241 4.38 15.90 0.85
CA THR A 241 5.68 15.36 0.42
C THR A 241 5.68 14.98 -1.07
N PHE A 242 4.56 14.44 -1.57
CA PHE A 242 4.42 14.02 -2.97
C PHE A 242 4.46 15.19 -3.95
N ILE A 243 4.04 16.39 -3.54
CA ILE A 243 4.16 17.59 -4.37
C ILE A 243 5.62 17.80 -4.77
N TYR A 244 6.55 17.77 -3.82
CA TYR A 244 7.97 17.88 -4.17
C TYR A 244 8.53 16.59 -4.75
N ARG A 245 8.41 15.46 -4.04
CA ARG A 245 9.11 14.22 -4.41
C ARG A 245 8.71 13.73 -5.80
N PHE A 246 7.41 13.82 -6.13
CA PHE A 246 6.87 13.34 -7.39
C PHE A 246 6.66 14.40 -8.45
N MET A 247 6.30 15.65 -8.13
CA MET A 247 5.97 16.64 -9.18
C MET A 247 7.17 17.50 -9.59
N SER A 248 8.26 17.54 -8.81
CA SER A 248 9.47 18.27 -9.19
C SER A 248 10.15 17.66 -10.41
N ASN A 249 10.48 18.49 -11.40
CA ASN A 249 11.14 18.07 -12.62
C ASN A 249 12.61 17.72 -12.37
N LYS A 250 13.07 16.53 -12.78
CA LYS A 250 14.47 16.11 -12.60
C LYS A 250 15.35 16.55 -13.77
N SER A 251 16.61 16.88 -13.50
CA SER A 251 17.59 17.24 -14.53
C SER A 251 19.01 16.91 -14.08
N THR A 252 20.00 17.12 -14.97
CA THR A 252 21.42 17.02 -14.59
C THR A 252 21.80 18.01 -13.50
N GLU A 253 21.24 19.21 -13.52
CA GLU A 253 21.50 20.25 -12.51
C GLU A 253 20.75 19.98 -11.20
N PHE A 254 19.52 19.47 -11.30
CA PHE A 254 18.65 19.17 -10.17
C PHE A 254 18.23 17.69 -10.20
N PRO A 255 19.14 16.74 -9.86
CA PRO A 255 18.83 15.31 -9.90
C PRO A 255 17.73 14.90 -8.90
N GLU A 256 17.65 15.59 -7.76
CA GLU A 256 16.55 15.45 -6.77
C GLU A 256 15.25 16.12 -7.20
N GLY A 257 15.34 16.97 -8.22
CA GLY A 257 14.25 17.70 -8.82
C GLY A 257 14.12 19.13 -8.34
N ARG A 258 13.51 19.94 -9.19
CA ARG A 258 13.11 21.30 -8.87
C ARG A 258 11.63 21.50 -9.19
N LEU A 259 10.86 21.98 -8.22
CA LEU A 259 9.45 22.31 -8.41
C LEU A 259 9.33 23.81 -8.64
N SER A 260 9.28 24.20 -9.92
CA SER A 260 9.09 25.60 -10.30
C SER A 260 7.62 26.03 -10.20
N GLN A 261 7.37 27.34 -10.31
CA GLN A 261 6.02 27.91 -10.33
C GLN A 261 5.17 27.31 -11.46
N ASN A 262 5.72 27.17 -12.67
CA ASN A 262 4.97 26.61 -13.79
C ASN A 262 4.67 25.11 -13.63
N VAL A 263 5.62 24.33 -13.11
CA VAL A 263 5.40 22.91 -12.84
C VAL A 263 4.31 22.74 -11.77
N LEU A 264 4.37 23.51 -10.69
CA LEU A 264 3.32 23.52 -9.66
C LEU A 264 1.95 23.88 -10.26
N LYS A 265 1.85 24.97 -11.04
CA LYS A 265 0.61 25.37 -11.69
C LYS A 265 0.04 24.28 -12.62
N ALA A 266 0.88 23.61 -13.39
CA ALA A 266 0.46 22.56 -14.32
C ALA A 266 -0.20 21.36 -13.62
N PHE A 267 0.41 20.85 -12.53
CA PHE A 267 -0.15 19.73 -11.78
C PHE A 267 -1.41 20.09 -10.99
N PHE A 268 -1.64 21.37 -10.68
CA PHE A 268 -2.85 21.83 -10.00
C PHE A 268 -3.89 22.48 -10.93
N SER A 269 -3.68 22.42 -12.25
CA SER A 269 -4.59 22.99 -13.26
C SER A 269 -4.85 24.49 -13.09
N ILE A 270 -3.79 25.24 -12.77
CA ILE A 270 -3.82 26.69 -12.61
C ILE A 270 -3.21 27.37 -13.84
N THR A 271 -3.90 28.38 -14.35
CA THR A 271 -3.38 29.28 -15.40
C THR A 271 -3.37 30.73 -14.91
N GLY A 272 -2.59 31.58 -15.57
CA GLY A 272 -2.40 32.99 -15.18
C GLY A 272 -0.94 33.27 -14.77
N ASP A 273 -0.52 34.52 -14.93
CA ASP A 273 0.85 34.94 -14.67
C ASP A 273 1.02 35.44 -13.24
N THR A 274 0.00 36.14 -12.71
CA THR A 274 0.00 36.64 -11.34
C THR A 274 -1.10 36.01 -10.48
N PRO A 275 -0.95 35.95 -9.14
CA PRO A 275 -1.97 35.38 -8.25
C PRO A 275 -3.37 35.96 -8.41
N ASP A 276 -3.50 37.23 -8.80
CA ASP A 276 -4.81 37.88 -9.02
C ASP A 276 -5.50 37.40 -10.31
N GLU A 277 -4.73 36.91 -11.27
CA GLU A 277 -5.19 36.38 -12.56
C GLU A 277 -5.36 34.85 -12.54
N PHE A 278 -5.05 34.18 -11.43
CA PHE A 278 -5.11 32.73 -11.35
C PHE A 278 -6.52 32.19 -11.58
N VAL A 279 -6.62 31.27 -12.53
CA VAL A 279 -7.83 30.53 -12.87
C VAL A 279 -7.57 29.04 -12.67
N TYR A 280 -8.42 28.40 -11.87
CA TYR A 280 -8.48 26.94 -11.75
C TYR A 280 -9.44 26.37 -12.79
N THR A 281 -8.98 25.38 -13.57
CA THR A 281 -9.84 24.62 -14.47
C THR A 281 -10.05 23.21 -13.90
N PRO A 282 -11.23 22.86 -13.38
CA PRO A 282 -11.46 21.57 -12.74
C PRO A 282 -11.09 20.37 -13.62
N GLY A 283 -10.34 19.42 -13.05
CA GLY A 283 -9.98 18.16 -13.70
C GLY A 283 -8.96 18.26 -14.85
N HIS A 284 -8.40 19.44 -15.13
CA HIS A 284 -7.46 19.66 -16.25
C HIS A 284 -5.98 19.62 -15.84
N GLU A 285 -5.65 18.92 -14.76
CA GLU A 285 -4.26 18.71 -14.31
C GLU A 285 -3.41 18.06 -15.41
N LYS A 286 -2.15 18.50 -15.56
CA LYS A 286 -1.28 18.12 -16.70
C LYS A 286 0.11 17.71 -16.26
N ILE A 287 0.67 16.72 -16.98
CA ILE A 287 2.11 16.44 -16.98
C ILE A 287 2.78 17.51 -17.87
N PRO A 288 3.72 18.32 -17.34
CA PRO A 288 4.37 19.37 -18.10
C PRO A 288 5.16 18.85 -19.31
N ASP A 289 5.38 19.73 -20.29
CA ASP A 289 6.32 19.43 -21.39
C ASP A 289 7.75 19.31 -20.86
N ASN A 290 8.55 18.42 -21.46
CA ASN A 290 9.95 18.19 -21.08
C ASN A 290 10.13 17.91 -19.58
N TRP A 291 9.27 17.05 -19.04
CA TRP A 291 9.24 16.69 -17.63
C TRP A 291 9.80 15.29 -17.41
N TYR A 292 10.60 15.14 -16.35
CA TYR A 292 11.36 13.94 -16.03
C TYR A 292 11.09 13.50 -14.59
N LYS A 293 10.80 12.21 -14.42
CA LYS A 293 10.49 11.56 -13.14
C LYS A 293 11.74 11.21 -12.34
N ARG A 294 11.56 10.65 -11.13
CA ARG A 294 12.66 10.13 -10.30
C ARG A 294 13.44 9.02 -11.02
N ALA A 295 14.73 8.88 -10.70
CA ALA A 295 15.62 7.96 -11.39
C ALA A 295 15.30 6.49 -11.10
N ILE A 296 15.53 5.62 -12.10
CA ILE A 296 15.33 4.17 -11.96
C ILE A 296 16.36 3.61 -10.98
N GLY A 297 15.91 2.78 -10.03
CA GLY A 297 16.71 2.28 -8.90
C GLY A 297 16.74 3.23 -7.69
N ASP A 298 16.15 4.41 -7.83
CA ASP A 298 15.88 5.35 -6.74
C ASP A 298 14.36 5.56 -6.65
N GLU A 299 13.55 4.52 -6.60
CA GLU A 299 12.10 4.66 -6.50
C GLU A 299 11.65 5.13 -5.11
N TYR A 300 10.60 5.95 -5.03
CA TYR A 300 10.16 6.54 -3.75
C TYR A 300 9.27 5.55 -3.02
N THR A 301 9.85 4.93 -2.00
CA THR A 301 9.30 3.82 -1.23
C THR A 301 8.71 4.30 0.09
N ILE A 302 8.02 3.42 0.81
CA ILE A 302 7.46 3.76 2.12
C ILE A 302 8.55 4.18 3.12
N PRO A 303 9.71 3.49 3.23
CA PRO A 303 10.79 3.96 4.13
C PRO A 303 11.26 5.39 3.85
N PHE A 304 11.30 5.83 2.59
CA PHE A 304 11.64 7.22 2.27
C PHE A 304 10.54 8.20 2.67
N PHE A 305 9.27 7.81 2.47
CA PHE A 305 8.13 8.58 2.95
C PHE A 305 8.12 8.74 4.47
N GLU A 306 8.30 7.65 5.22
CA GLU A 306 8.38 7.67 6.69
C GLU A 306 9.50 8.58 7.19
N ALA A 307 10.66 8.56 6.52
CA ALA A 307 11.78 9.41 6.89
C ALA A 307 11.47 10.91 6.69
N ASP A 308 10.74 11.28 5.64
CA ASP A 308 10.31 12.66 5.40
C ASP A 308 9.19 13.10 6.34
N LEU A 309 8.23 12.21 6.62
CA LEU A 309 7.19 12.41 7.63
C LEU A 309 7.81 12.71 9.00
N LEU A 310 8.73 11.85 9.44
CA LEU A 310 9.45 12.01 10.71
C LEU A 310 10.24 13.31 10.78
N ALA A 311 10.98 13.64 9.72
CA ALA A 311 11.78 14.86 9.70
C ALA A 311 10.93 16.13 9.82
N ALA A 312 9.72 16.13 9.26
CA ALA A 312 8.75 17.21 9.44
C ALA A 312 8.12 17.21 10.84
N ALA A 313 7.77 16.03 11.37
CA ALA A 313 7.15 15.85 12.68
C ALA A 313 8.06 16.24 13.85
N VAL A 314 9.37 16.01 13.74
CA VAL A 314 10.36 16.42 14.77
C VAL A 314 10.36 17.94 14.95
N GLN A 315 10.19 18.69 13.87
CA GLN A 315 10.11 20.15 13.92
C GLN A 315 8.71 20.64 14.29
N ASN A 316 7.69 19.82 14.05
CA ASN A 316 6.28 20.15 14.22
C ASN A 316 5.52 18.96 14.85
N PRO A 317 5.70 18.70 16.16
CA PRO A 317 5.10 17.53 16.82
C PRO A 317 3.58 17.46 16.73
N GLN A 318 2.91 18.60 16.50
CA GLN A 318 1.46 18.67 16.28
C GLN A 318 0.99 17.81 15.09
N PHE A 319 1.86 17.53 14.11
CA PHE A 319 1.53 16.70 12.97
C PHE A 319 1.24 15.24 13.32
N LEU A 320 1.75 14.74 14.45
CA LEU A 320 1.47 13.39 14.94
C LEU A 320 0.28 13.35 15.91
N SER A 321 -0.37 14.50 16.15
CA SER A 321 -1.50 14.56 17.08
C SER A 321 -2.74 13.95 16.45
N ILE A 322 -3.12 12.76 16.90
CA ILE A 322 -4.40 12.15 16.53
C ILE A 322 -5.50 12.82 17.33
N GLY A 323 -6.57 13.30 16.70
CA GLY A 323 -7.65 13.98 17.41
C GLY A 323 -8.40 14.96 16.53
N GLY A 324 -9.21 15.81 17.15
CA GLY A 324 -10.03 16.74 16.38
C GLY A 324 -10.69 17.81 17.21
N ASN A 325 -11.30 18.76 16.52
CA ASN A 325 -12.18 19.75 17.11
C ASN A 325 -13.49 19.10 17.59
N THR A 326 -13.99 19.59 18.72
CA THR A 326 -15.16 19.05 19.43
C THR A 326 -16.43 19.87 19.12
N GLY A 327 -16.73 20.05 17.83
CA GLY A 327 -17.94 20.73 17.35
C GLY A 327 -17.88 22.26 17.46
N LYS A 328 -16.72 22.81 17.80
CA LYS A 328 -16.40 24.25 17.80
C LYS A 328 -15.00 24.44 17.27
N VAL A 329 -14.73 25.62 16.73
CA VAL A 329 -13.36 25.99 16.33
C VAL A 329 -12.47 26.21 17.55
N ASN A 330 -11.16 25.97 17.39
CA ASN A 330 -10.16 26.11 18.44
C ASN A 330 -10.38 25.19 19.65
N THR A 331 -10.94 23.99 19.45
CA THR A 331 -11.17 23.01 20.53
C THR A 331 -10.50 21.67 20.26
N PHE A 332 -9.38 21.70 19.53
CA PHE A 332 -8.65 20.51 19.13
C PHE A 332 -8.23 19.74 20.38
N THR A 333 -8.79 18.56 20.53
CA THR A 333 -8.52 17.68 21.66
C THR A 333 -7.72 16.50 21.13
N PRO A 334 -6.40 16.46 21.40
CA PRO A 334 -5.59 15.31 21.02
C PRO A 334 -6.02 14.12 21.87
N VAL A 335 -6.03 12.95 21.23
CA VAL A 335 -6.14 11.68 21.90
C VAL A 335 -4.74 11.23 22.28
N ASP A 336 -4.59 10.78 23.53
CA ASP A 336 -3.31 10.27 23.99
C ASP A 336 -2.99 8.94 23.29
N ILE A 337 -1.87 8.93 22.58
CA ILE A 337 -1.33 7.76 21.89
C ILE A 337 -1.13 6.59 22.86
N GLN A 338 -0.72 6.87 24.10
CA GLN A 338 -0.62 5.84 25.14
C GLN A 338 -2.00 5.22 25.42
N ASN A 339 -3.06 6.01 25.47
CA ASN A 339 -4.39 5.48 25.76
C ASN A 339 -4.95 4.67 24.59
N ILE A 340 -4.80 5.14 23.35
CA ILE A 340 -5.31 4.39 22.18
C ILE A 340 -4.52 3.12 21.90
N THR A 341 -3.28 3.02 22.35
CA THR A 341 -2.42 1.86 22.13
C THR A 341 -2.36 0.91 23.32
N GLY A 342 -3.11 1.19 24.40
CA GLY A 342 -3.05 0.41 25.63
C GLY A 342 -1.70 0.50 26.35
N GLY A 343 -0.99 1.61 26.17
CA GLY A 343 0.33 1.90 26.73
C GLY A 343 1.50 1.41 25.87
N LEU A 344 1.22 0.81 24.71
CA LEU A 344 2.24 0.19 23.86
C LEU A 344 3.12 1.23 23.16
N TYR A 345 2.53 2.37 22.76
CA TYR A 345 3.25 3.45 22.10
C TYR A 345 2.95 4.81 22.73
N SER A 346 3.87 5.75 22.54
CA SER A 346 3.75 7.14 22.96
C SER A 346 4.59 8.03 22.05
N LEU A 347 4.33 9.34 22.07
CA LEU A 347 5.19 10.31 21.36
C LEU A 347 6.67 10.20 21.78
N ALA A 348 6.95 9.81 23.02
CA ALA A 348 8.32 9.61 23.50
C ALA A 348 8.95 8.32 22.98
N THR A 349 8.18 7.23 22.89
CA THR A 349 8.68 5.92 22.41
C THR A 349 8.71 5.82 20.90
N PHE A 350 8.11 6.76 20.17
CA PHE A 350 8.29 6.89 18.73
C PHE A 350 9.73 7.19 18.33
N ALA A 351 10.54 7.68 19.27
CA ALA A 351 11.98 7.82 19.10
C ALA A 351 12.76 6.49 19.22
N GLU A 352 12.10 5.38 19.49
CA GLU A 352 12.75 4.07 19.46
C GLU A 352 12.66 3.48 18.04
N PRO A 353 13.69 2.76 17.58
CA PRO A 353 13.69 2.15 16.26
C PRO A 353 12.43 1.33 16.02
N HIS A 354 11.80 1.55 14.86
CA HIS A 354 10.60 0.85 14.41
C HIS A 354 9.32 1.05 15.22
N ASN A 355 9.32 1.72 16.37
CA ASN A 355 8.09 1.90 17.15
C ASN A 355 7.04 2.75 16.42
N LEU A 356 7.46 3.82 15.75
CA LEU A 356 6.53 4.59 14.92
C LEU A 356 6.04 3.78 13.72
N GLN A 357 6.94 3.08 13.02
CA GLN A 357 6.58 2.23 11.86
C GLN A 357 5.62 1.11 12.27
N CYS A 358 5.83 0.50 13.44
CA CYS A 358 4.93 -0.47 14.02
C CYS A 358 3.61 0.17 14.47
N PHE A 359 3.63 1.37 15.05
CA PHE A 359 2.41 2.09 15.37
C PHE A 359 1.58 2.39 14.11
N ILE A 360 2.20 2.90 13.06
CA ILE A 360 1.56 3.20 11.76
C ILE A 360 1.04 1.92 11.10
N TYR A 361 1.85 0.86 11.05
CA TYR A 361 1.44 -0.46 10.59
C TYR A 361 0.22 -0.96 11.35
N GLN A 362 0.23 -0.86 12.68
CA GLN A 362 -0.87 -1.27 13.54
C GLN A 362 -2.10 -0.37 13.36
N LEU A 363 -1.95 0.92 13.07
CA LEU A 363 -3.08 1.82 12.77
C LEU A 363 -3.73 1.50 11.43
N VAL A 364 -2.94 1.21 10.40
CA VAL A 364 -3.43 0.78 9.08
C VAL A 364 -4.12 -0.57 9.18
N ILE A 365 -3.48 -1.53 9.86
CA ILE A 365 -4.05 -2.86 10.11
C ILE A 365 -5.22 -2.81 11.05
N GLN A 366 -5.42 -1.82 11.93
CA GLN A 366 -6.60 -1.77 12.81
C GLN A 366 -7.72 -0.86 12.30
N ALA A 367 -7.42 0.08 11.40
CA ALA A 367 -8.45 0.81 10.66
C ALA A 367 -9.25 -0.10 9.69
N GLY A 368 -8.67 -1.22 9.24
CA GLY A 368 -9.35 -2.22 8.39
C GLY A 368 -10.31 -3.20 9.09
N PRO A 369 -9.90 -3.92 10.14
CA PRO A 369 -10.63 -5.03 10.75
C PRO A 369 -11.87 -4.61 11.54
N ASP A 370 -11.96 -3.40 12.07
CA ASP A 370 -13.20 -2.98 12.75
C ASP A 370 -14.37 -2.74 11.75
N ILE A 371 -14.04 -2.48 10.47
CA ILE A 371 -15.00 -2.39 9.36
C ILE A 371 -15.18 -3.76 8.67
N LEU A 372 -14.16 -4.62 8.68
CA LEU A 372 -14.10 -5.82 7.84
C LEU A 372 -14.25 -7.15 8.59
N GLU A 373 -13.88 -7.27 9.86
CA GLU A 373 -13.92 -8.57 10.55
C GLU A 373 -15.35 -8.97 10.92
N GLY A 374 -15.75 -10.16 10.46
CA GLY A 374 -17.13 -10.65 10.57
C GLY A 374 -18.09 -10.10 9.50
N SER A 375 -17.58 -9.30 8.55
CA SER A 375 -18.29 -8.98 7.31
C SER A 375 -18.07 -10.09 6.27
N ILE A 376 -18.88 -10.16 5.21
CA ILE A 376 -18.68 -11.15 4.12
C ILE A 376 -17.27 -11.04 3.51
N LEU A 377 -16.63 -9.87 3.62
CA LEU A 377 -15.35 -9.55 2.99
C LEU A 377 -14.18 -10.26 3.66
N ASP A 378 -14.32 -10.54 4.96
CA ASP A 378 -13.40 -11.39 5.72
C ASP A 378 -13.43 -12.81 5.15
N THR A 379 -14.63 -13.34 4.88
CA THR A 379 -14.83 -14.65 4.23
C THR A 379 -14.31 -14.68 2.79
N LEU A 380 -14.19 -13.53 2.12
CA LEU A 380 -13.63 -13.40 0.77
C LEU A 380 -12.12 -13.13 0.77
N GLY A 381 -11.45 -13.06 1.92
CA GLY A 381 -10.00 -12.85 2.01
C GLY A 381 -9.53 -11.41 1.74
N ALA A 382 -10.43 -10.42 1.77
CA ALA A 382 -10.09 -9.00 1.49
C ALA A 382 -9.06 -8.43 2.49
N ILE A 383 -9.08 -8.92 3.73
CA ILE A 383 -8.11 -8.54 4.75
C ILE A 383 -6.69 -9.05 4.40
N ASN A 384 -6.58 -10.20 3.73
CA ASN A 384 -5.28 -10.75 3.32
C ASN A 384 -4.64 -9.93 2.19
N LEU A 385 -5.45 -9.33 1.31
CA LEU A 385 -4.97 -8.39 0.29
C LEU A 385 -4.25 -7.18 0.91
N LEU A 386 -4.67 -6.72 2.09
CA LEU A 386 -4.01 -5.66 2.85
C LEU A 386 -2.83 -6.18 3.69
N LYS A 387 -2.98 -7.35 4.32
CA LYS A 387 -1.96 -7.91 5.23
C LYS A 387 -0.69 -8.39 4.52
N ASP A 388 -0.79 -8.97 3.32
CA ASP A 388 0.37 -9.59 2.66
C ASP A 388 1.41 -8.58 2.14
N PRO A 389 1.04 -7.47 1.46
CA PRO A 389 1.99 -6.43 1.07
C PRO A 389 2.55 -5.69 2.28
N LEU A 390 1.71 -5.48 3.29
CA LEU A 390 2.06 -4.70 4.47
C LEU A 390 2.96 -5.49 5.44
N SER A 391 2.76 -6.80 5.59
CA SER A 391 3.67 -7.68 6.35
C SER A 391 5.04 -7.78 5.69
N LYS A 392 5.11 -7.77 4.35
CA LYS A 392 6.36 -7.67 3.59
C LYS A 392 7.04 -6.32 3.78
N LEU A 393 6.27 -5.24 3.94
CA LEU A 393 6.78 -3.90 4.23
C LEU A 393 7.51 -3.80 5.57
N VAL A 394 6.98 -4.50 6.58
CA VAL A 394 7.58 -4.56 7.92
C VAL A 394 8.75 -5.54 8.00
N GLY A 395 9.03 -6.27 6.91
CA GLY A 395 10.31 -6.96 6.61
C GLY A 395 11.13 -7.40 7.82
N GLY A 396 10.63 -8.37 8.60
CA GLY A 396 11.38 -8.99 9.70
C GLY A 396 11.37 -8.24 11.03
N VAL A 397 10.68 -7.10 11.15
CA VAL A 397 10.48 -6.41 12.43
C VAL A 397 9.30 -7.04 13.16
N SER A 398 9.55 -7.61 14.34
CA SER A 398 8.50 -8.12 15.22
C SER A 398 7.76 -6.94 15.87
N CYS A 399 6.79 -6.35 15.17
CA CYS A 399 5.94 -5.33 15.77
C CYS A 399 5.07 -5.96 16.86
N PRO A 400 5.07 -5.43 18.10
CA PRO A 400 4.14 -5.88 19.12
C PRO A 400 2.69 -5.73 18.63
N THR A 401 1.90 -6.80 18.74
CA THR A 401 0.49 -6.78 18.33
C THR A 401 -0.29 -5.85 19.26
N LEU A 402 -0.98 -4.88 18.67
CA LEU A 402 -1.86 -4.00 19.42
C LEU A 402 -3.21 -4.72 19.53
N ASN A 403 -3.56 -5.17 20.74
CA ASN A 403 -4.72 -6.05 20.95
C ASN A 403 -6.07 -5.34 20.79
N LYS A 404 -6.12 -4.00 20.87
CA LYS A 404 -7.31 -3.16 20.65
C LYS A 404 -6.94 -1.66 20.57
N VAL A 405 -7.42 -0.93 19.55
CA VAL A 405 -7.46 0.55 19.60
C VAL A 405 -8.59 0.99 20.53
N GLN A 406 -8.28 1.78 21.56
CA GLN A 406 -9.32 2.34 22.44
C GLN A 406 -10.04 3.52 21.76
N VAL A 407 -10.96 3.18 20.87
CA VAL A 407 -11.82 4.10 20.14
C VAL A 407 -12.74 4.94 21.04
N ASP A 408 -12.97 4.48 22.27
CA ASP A 408 -13.74 5.14 23.34
C ASP A 408 -13.20 6.56 23.63
N GLN A 409 -11.90 6.76 23.44
CA GLN A 409 -11.22 8.04 23.65
C GLN A 409 -11.58 9.11 22.60
N PHE A 410 -12.11 8.70 21.45
CA PHE A 410 -12.57 9.60 20.40
C PHE A 410 -14.02 10.05 20.61
N GLN A 411 -14.72 9.50 21.61
CA GLN A 411 -16.15 9.72 21.79
C GLN A 411 -16.53 11.20 21.89
N ASP A 412 -15.71 12.05 22.52
CA ASP A 412 -16.06 13.46 22.69
C ASP A 412 -15.89 14.27 21.39
N SER A 413 -14.90 13.94 20.55
CA SER A 413 -14.74 14.52 19.21
C SER A 413 -15.74 13.96 18.21
N LEU A 414 -16.08 12.66 18.31
CA LEU A 414 -17.01 11.98 17.40
C LEU A 414 -18.49 12.26 17.73
N LYS A 415 -18.86 12.48 19.00
CA LYS A 415 -20.26 12.73 19.45
C LYS A 415 -20.93 13.88 18.68
N VAL A 416 -20.13 14.87 18.29
CA VAL A 416 -20.57 16.11 17.67
C VAL A 416 -20.28 16.16 16.17
N HIS A 417 -19.55 15.17 15.63
CA HIS A 417 -19.14 15.14 14.24
C HIS A 417 -20.31 14.79 13.30
N PRO A 418 -20.54 15.47 12.16
CA PRO A 418 -21.71 15.23 11.30
C PRO A 418 -21.73 13.82 10.69
N ASN A 419 -20.55 13.27 10.38
CA ASN A 419 -20.38 11.89 9.91
C ASN A 419 -20.31 10.86 11.04
N ARG A 420 -20.77 11.18 12.26
CA ARG A 420 -20.77 10.26 13.39
C ARG A 420 -21.36 8.90 13.04
N HIS A 421 -22.41 8.83 12.22
CA HIS A 421 -23.02 7.57 11.79
C HIS A 421 -22.05 6.61 11.05
N ILE A 422 -21.05 7.13 10.33
CA ILE A 422 -20.01 6.32 9.67
C ILE A 422 -19.07 5.71 10.73
N PHE A 423 -18.73 6.50 11.75
CA PHE A 423 -17.95 6.04 12.90
C PHE A 423 -18.77 5.15 13.84
N ASP A 424 -20.06 5.42 14.05
CA ASP A 424 -20.99 4.65 14.87
C ASP A 424 -21.26 3.27 14.24
N VAL A 425 -21.18 3.09 12.92
CA VAL A 425 -21.24 1.76 12.29
C VAL A 425 -19.99 0.94 12.59
N ALA A 426 -18.81 1.56 12.56
CA ALA A 426 -17.56 0.94 13.02
C ALA A 426 -17.59 0.67 14.54
N MET A 427 -18.09 1.60 15.34
CA MET A 427 -18.22 1.48 16.80
C MET A 427 -19.31 0.50 17.24
N ALA A 428 -20.44 0.41 16.55
CA ALA A 428 -21.52 -0.51 16.86
C ALA A 428 -21.16 -1.97 16.49
N SER A 429 -20.20 -2.15 15.59
CA SER A 429 -19.51 -3.44 15.37
C SER A 429 -18.65 -3.80 16.59
N ILE A 430 -17.95 -2.82 17.17
CA ILE A 430 -17.11 -2.96 18.38
C ILE A 430 -17.95 -3.19 19.64
N GLU A 431 -19.05 -2.45 19.85
CA GLU A 431 -19.95 -2.62 21.00
C GLU A 431 -20.69 -3.96 20.95
N ARG A 432 -21.11 -4.44 19.77
CA ARG A 432 -21.66 -5.80 19.61
C ARG A 432 -20.67 -6.89 20.00
N ARG A 433 -19.38 -6.70 19.68
CA ARG A 433 -18.30 -7.61 20.09
C ARG A 433 -18.03 -7.57 21.59
N MET A 434 -18.09 -6.41 22.24
CA MET A 434 -17.89 -6.29 23.68
C MET A 434 -18.95 -7.06 24.50
N ALA A 435 -20.14 -7.29 23.95
CA ALA A 435 -21.16 -8.13 24.57
C ALA A 435 -20.91 -9.64 24.37
N GLU A 436 -20.20 -10.04 23.31
CA GLU A 436 -19.91 -11.44 22.99
C GLU A 436 -18.66 -12.00 23.69
N THR A 437 -17.68 -11.15 24.03
CA THR A 437 -16.42 -11.58 24.67
C THR A 437 -16.54 -11.86 26.18
N ALA A 438 -17.74 -11.72 26.77
CA ALA A 438 -17.95 -11.87 28.22
C ALA A 438 -18.20 -13.33 28.69
N THR A 439 -18.17 -14.33 27.81
CA THR A 439 -18.26 -15.75 28.20
C THR A 439 -16.98 -16.49 27.86
N GLU A 440 -16.09 -16.61 28.84
CA GLU A 440 -14.92 -17.50 28.81
C GLU A 440 -15.40 -18.96 28.63
N VAL A 441 -15.08 -19.58 27.49
CA VAL A 441 -15.41 -20.99 27.22
C VAL A 441 -14.38 -21.88 27.88
N GLU A 442 -14.78 -22.66 28.89
CA GLU A 442 -13.92 -23.63 29.57
C GLU A 442 -13.40 -24.72 28.60
N VAL A 443 -12.06 -24.84 28.48
CA VAL A 443 -11.39 -25.85 27.64
C VAL A 443 -11.47 -27.23 28.31
N ARG A 444 -12.20 -28.17 27.69
CA ARG A 444 -12.29 -29.55 28.19
C ARG A 444 -11.17 -30.42 27.62
N ARG A 445 -10.92 -31.56 28.25
CA ARG A 445 -9.89 -32.52 27.81
C ARG A 445 -10.07 -32.96 26.34
N GLU A 446 -11.30 -33.21 25.91
CA GLU A 446 -11.63 -33.59 24.52
C GLU A 446 -11.27 -32.49 23.50
N ASP A 447 -11.30 -31.23 23.93
CA ASP A 447 -10.93 -30.10 23.11
C ASP A 447 -9.42 -30.02 22.95
N GLN A 448 -8.70 -30.17 24.06
CA GLN A 448 -7.25 -30.22 24.05
C GLN A 448 -6.73 -31.39 23.19
N ASP A 449 -7.41 -32.53 23.22
CA ASP A 449 -7.08 -33.68 22.38
C ASP A 449 -7.31 -33.36 20.89
N SER A 450 -8.39 -32.64 20.56
CA SER A 450 -8.69 -32.18 19.20
C SER A 450 -7.67 -31.14 18.70
N ILE A 451 -7.24 -30.22 19.57
CA ILE A 451 -6.18 -29.23 19.28
C ILE A 451 -4.85 -29.95 19.01
N ASN A 452 -4.47 -30.88 19.88
CA ASN A 452 -3.23 -31.65 19.72
C ASN A 452 -3.24 -32.50 18.43
N ALA A 453 -4.40 -33.07 18.07
CA ALA A 453 -4.57 -33.79 16.82
C ALA A 453 -4.39 -32.87 15.61
N PHE A 454 -5.00 -31.68 15.64
CA PHE A 454 -4.83 -30.67 14.60
C PHE A 454 -3.37 -30.25 14.42
N SER A 455 -2.66 -29.95 15.52
CA SER A 455 -1.22 -29.60 15.46
C SER A 455 -0.36 -30.72 14.87
N ARG A 456 -0.68 -32.00 15.14
CA ARG A 456 0.03 -33.14 14.54
C ARG A 456 -0.23 -33.26 13.05
N LEU A 457 -1.48 -33.06 12.62
CA LEU A 457 -1.85 -33.11 11.20
C LEU A 457 -1.23 -31.94 10.43
N ASN A 458 -1.21 -30.74 10.98
CA ASN A 458 -0.58 -29.57 10.36
C ASN A 458 0.93 -29.75 10.14
N ASN A 459 1.62 -30.30 11.15
CA ASN A 459 3.04 -30.69 11.01
C ASN A 459 3.23 -31.80 9.96
N ARG A 460 2.31 -32.76 9.90
CA ARG A 460 2.35 -33.84 8.91
C ARG A 460 2.11 -33.31 7.50
N GLU A 461 1.17 -32.38 7.31
CA GLU A 461 0.92 -31.69 6.04
C GLU A 461 2.18 -30.98 5.57
N SER A 462 2.80 -30.17 6.43
CA SER A 462 4.05 -29.46 6.11
C SER A 462 5.16 -30.41 5.65
N ASN A 463 5.29 -31.58 6.30
CA ASN A 463 6.28 -32.59 5.90
C ASN A 463 5.94 -33.27 4.57
N LEU A 464 4.64 -33.51 4.30
CA LEU A 464 4.18 -34.09 3.04
C LEU A 464 4.34 -33.11 1.88
N GLU A 465 4.10 -31.81 2.08
CA GLU A 465 4.36 -30.75 1.09
C GLU A 465 5.85 -30.69 0.72
N ALA A 466 6.75 -30.75 1.71
CA ALA A 466 8.19 -30.79 1.47
C ALA A 466 8.63 -32.06 0.71
N GLN A 467 8.04 -33.22 1.04
CA GLN A 467 8.29 -34.47 0.30
C GLN A 467 7.79 -34.39 -1.14
N LEU A 468 6.59 -33.83 -1.35
CA LEU A 468 6.01 -33.66 -2.69
C LEU A 468 6.89 -32.77 -3.56
N ALA A 469 7.31 -31.61 -3.06
CA ALA A 469 8.22 -30.71 -3.77
C ALA A 469 9.55 -31.39 -4.13
N THR A 470 10.08 -32.25 -3.26
CA THR A 470 11.30 -33.02 -3.53
C THR A 470 11.08 -34.03 -4.67
N LEU A 471 9.96 -34.75 -4.66
CA LEU A 471 9.64 -35.72 -5.70
C LEU A 471 9.33 -35.07 -7.05
N GLU A 472 8.64 -33.92 -7.05
CA GLU A 472 8.39 -33.14 -8.27
C GLU A 472 9.69 -32.63 -8.89
N SER A 473 10.64 -32.15 -8.06
CA SER A 473 11.98 -31.79 -8.53
C SER A 473 12.73 -32.98 -9.12
N GLN A 474 12.69 -34.14 -8.46
CA GLN A 474 13.34 -35.36 -8.98
C GLN A 474 12.72 -35.81 -10.30
N LYS A 475 11.41 -35.69 -10.46
CA LYS A 475 10.73 -36.00 -11.71
C LYS A 475 11.19 -35.05 -12.83
N ALA A 476 11.23 -33.76 -12.57
CA ALA A 476 11.69 -32.76 -13.53
C ALA A 476 13.13 -33.02 -13.98
N ASP A 477 14.04 -33.30 -13.03
CA ASP A 477 15.44 -33.63 -13.35
C ASP A 477 15.55 -34.88 -14.25
N LEU A 478 14.74 -35.92 -13.99
CA LEU A 478 14.73 -37.14 -14.80
C LEU A 478 14.19 -36.91 -16.21
N GLU A 479 13.14 -36.10 -16.35
CA GLU A 479 12.55 -35.74 -17.65
C GLU A 479 13.48 -34.85 -18.47
N GLU A 480 14.22 -33.94 -17.82
CA GLU A 480 15.25 -33.11 -18.45
C GLU A 480 16.39 -33.97 -19.01
N VAL A 481 16.95 -34.86 -18.18
CA VAL A 481 18.01 -35.79 -18.62
C VAL A 481 17.52 -36.70 -19.74
N SER A 482 16.28 -37.20 -19.65
CA SER A 482 15.69 -38.01 -20.72
C SER A 482 15.61 -37.24 -22.04
N SER A 483 15.21 -35.96 -21.98
CA SER A 483 15.07 -35.08 -23.15
C SER A 483 16.43 -34.76 -23.80
N GLU A 484 17.48 -34.55 -23.00
CA GLU A 484 18.84 -34.32 -23.51
C GLU A 484 19.39 -35.53 -24.28
N LEU A 485 19.03 -36.74 -23.84
CA LEU A 485 19.48 -37.99 -24.46
C LEU A 485 18.72 -38.34 -25.75
N GLU A 486 17.59 -37.68 -26.07
CA GLU A 486 16.79 -37.98 -27.26
C GLU A 486 17.53 -37.72 -28.59
N LEU A 487 18.54 -36.86 -28.60
CA LEU A 487 19.32 -36.52 -29.79
C LEU A 487 20.65 -37.30 -29.90
N ALA A 488 20.97 -38.15 -28.92
CA ALA A 488 22.16 -38.98 -28.91
C ALA A 488 21.96 -40.28 -29.71
N ASP A 489 23.05 -40.87 -30.23
CA ASP A 489 22.98 -42.14 -30.95
C ASP A 489 22.58 -43.28 -29.99
N GLU A 490 21.61 -44.11 -30.38
CA GLU A 490 21.02 -45.16 -29.51
C GLU A 490 22.06 -46.15 -28.94
N ASP A 491 23.13 -46.43 -29.71
CA ASP A 491 24.22 -47.34 -29.32
C ASP A 491 25.32 -46.67 -28.46
N GLU A 492 25.31 -45.35 -28.33
CA GLU A 492 26.31 -44.59 -27.57
C GLU A 492 26.29 -44.99 -26.10
N LYS A 493 27.46 -45.14 -25.49
CA LYS A 493 27.59 -45.58 -24.10
C LYS A 493 27.68 -44.40 -23.16
N VAL A 494 26.68 -44.24 -22.30
CA VAL A 494 26.59 -43.18 -21.29
C VAL A 494 26.71 -43.75 -19.87
N PRO A 495 27.33 -43.02 -18.93
CA PRO A 495 27.46 -43.46 -17.54
C PRO A 495 26.13 -43.32 -16.80
N TYR A 496 25.58 -44.43 -16.31
CA TYR A 496 24.37 -44.48 -15.49
C TYR A 496 24.70 -44.86 -14.05
N ARG A 497 24.15 -44.13 -13.07
CA ARG A 497 24.44 -44.35 -11.64
C ARG A 497 23.57 -45.47 -11.06
N VAL A 498 24.20 -46.47 -10.46
CA VAL A 498 23.54 -47.52 -9.67
C VAL A 498 24.14 -47.52 -8.26
N GLY A 499 23.37 -47.08 -7.27
CA GLY A 499 23.88 -46.87 -5.90
C GLY A 499 24.98 -45.80 -5.88
N ASP A 500 26.21 -46.20 -5.58
CA ASP A 500 27.38 -45.33 -5.49
C ASP A 500 28.40 -45.54 -6.64
N THR A 501 28.04 -46.30 -7.68
CA THR A 501 28.93 -46.59 -8.81
C THR A 501 28.25 -46.24 -10.13
N PHE A 502 29.04 -45.89 -11.15
CA PHE A 502 28.56 -45.67 -12.51
C PHE A 502 28.84 -46.90 -13.38
N VAL A 503 27.83 -47.32 -14.13
CA VAL A 503 27.91 -48.38 -15.14
C VAL A 503 27.67 -47.76 -16.52
N SER A 504 28.45 -48.18 -17.51
CA SER A 504 28.32 -47.67 -18.87
C SER A 504 27.26 -48.48 -19.62
N LEU A 505 26.14 -47.85 -19.95
CA LEU A 505 24.98 -48.47 -20.62
C LEU A 505 24.72 -47.74 -21.93
N SER A 506 24.06 -48.38 -22.90
CA SER A 506 23.65 -47.70 -24.13
C SER A 506 22.52 -46.71 -23.85
N VAL A 507 22.43 -45.67 -24.67
CA VAL A 507 21.37 -44.64 -24.57
C VAL A 507 19.99 -45.28 -24.58
N ASP A 508 19.75 -46.28 -25.44
CA ASP A 508 18.49 -47.04 -25.48
C ASP A 508 18.08 -47.59 -24.11
N LYS A 509 19.02 -48.21 -23.40
CA LYS A 509 18.80 -48.85 -22.12
C LYS A 509 18.67 -47.83 -21.00
N VAL A 510 19.38 -46.71 -21.10
CA VAL A 510 19.26 -45.62 -20.13
C VAL A 510 17.91 -44.92 -20.25
N GLN A 511 17.41 -44.69 -21.46
CA GLN A 511 16.08 -44.12 -21.67
C GLN A 511 14.98 -45.04 -21.12
N GLU A 512 15.07 -46.35 -21.32
CA GLU A 512 14.14 -47.32 -20.71
C GLU A 512 14.15 -47.22 -19.16
N LEU A 513 15.34 -47.18 -18.55
CA LEU A 513 15.49 -47.08 -17.09
C LEU A 513 15.03 -45.72 -16.53
N LEU A 514 15.26 -44.62 -17.25
CA LEU A 514 14.76 -43.30 -16.88
C LEU A 514 13.23 -43.27 -16.92
N GLN A 515 12.63 -43.85 -17.95
CA GLN A 515 11.17 -43.92 -18.07
C GLN A 515 10.54 -44.77 -16.95
N GLU A 516 11.13 -45.92 -16.61
CA GLU A 516 10.71 -46.71 -15.45
C GLU A 516 10.81 -45.91 -14.15
N ARG A 517 11.90 -45.14 -13.97
CA ARG A 517 12.09 -44.32 -12.77
C ARG A 517 11.10 -43.16 -12.68
N VAL A 518 10.78 -42.50 -13.79
CA VAL A 518 9.73 -41.46 -13.84
C VAL A 518 8.39 -42.05 -13.40
N GLN A 519 8.00 -43.23 -13.91
CA GLN A 519 6.76 -43.90 -13.51
C GLN A 519 6.75 -44.27 -12.01
N GLU A 520 7.90 -44.67 -11.45
CA GLU A 520 8.03 -44.95 -10.02
C GLU A 520 7.83 -43.67 -9.19
N VAL A 521 8.49 -42.57 -9.56
CA VAL A 521 8.35 -41.27 -8.88
C VAL A 521 6.93 -40.72 -9.01
N GLU A 522 6.27 -40.85 -10.15
CA GLU A 522 4.86 -40.48 -10.33
C GLU A 522 3.92 -41.24 -9.39
N LYS A 523 4.18 -42.54 -9.18
CA LYS A 523 3.42 -43.36 -8.24
C LYS A 523 3.65 -42.91 -6.78
N GLU A 524 4.88 -42.52 -6.44
CA GLU A 524 5.20 -41.97 -5.12
C GLU A 524 4.52 -40.61 -4.90
N ILE A 525 4.53 -39.73 -5.90
CA ILE A 525 3.80 -38.45 -5.91
C ILE A 525 2.32 -38.70 -5.62
N GLY A 526 1.65 -39.56 -6.40
CA GLY A 526 0.24 -39.85 -6.19
C GLY A 526 -0.08 -40.44 -4.80
N ALA A 527 0.84 -41.22 -4.22
CA ALA A 527 0.71 -41.73 -2.86
C ALA A 527 0.87 -40.63 -1.79
N VAL A 528 1.75 -39.64 -2.01
CA VAL A 528 1.94 -38.48 -1.13
C VAL A 528 0.75 -37.53 -1.23
N GLU A 529 0.27 -37.23 -2.44
CA GLU A 529 -0.93 -36.42 -2.69
C GLU A 529 -2.17 -37.03 -2.01
N GLY A 530 -2.34 -38.36 -2.10
CA GLY A 530 -3.43 -39.05 -1.41
C GLY A 530 -3.36 -38.90 0.12
N LYS A 531 -2.15 -38.98 0.70
CA LYS A 531 -1.93 -38.74 2.14
C LYS A 531 -2.17 -37.28 2.52
N LEU A 532 -1.79 -36.34 1.65
CA LEU A 532 -2.01 -34.90 1.84
C LEU A 532 -3.50 -34.57 1.85
N SER A 533 -4.25 -35.11 0.89
CA SER A 533 -5.71 -34.96 0.81
C SER A 533 -6.40 -35.51 2.06
N SER A 534 -6.02 -36.70 2.52
CA SER A 534 -6.57 -37.29 3.76
C SER A 534 -6.27 -36.43 4.98
N ALA A 535 -5.04 -35.90 5.11
CA ALA A 535 -4.68 -35.03 6.22
C ALA A 535 -5.48 -33.72 6.22
N ARG A 536 -5.67 -33.12 5.04
CA ARG A 536 -6.48 -31.90 4.86
C ARG A 536 -7.94 -32.12 5.22
N GLU A 537 -8.52 -33.25 4.81
CA GLU A 537 -9.90 -33.60 5.13
C GLU A 537 -10.09 -33.78 6.66
N GLU A 538 -9.16 -34.49 7.33
CA GLU A 538 -9.18 -34.64 8.78
C GLU A 538 -9.01 -33.30 9.51
N MET A 539 -8.13 -32.42 8.99
CA MET A 539 -7.94 -31.08 9.54
C MET A 539 -9.18 -30.21 9.39
N GLU A 540 -9.89 -30.26 8.26
CA GLU A 540 -11.11 -29.49 8.11
C GLU A 540 -12.23 -29.97 9.04
N GLY A 541 -12.35 -31.28 9.24
CA GLY A 541 -13.25 -31.83 10.25
C GLY A 541 -12.95 -31.30 11.66
N LEU A 542 -11.66 -31.19 12.02
CA LEU A 542 -11.23 -30.64 13.30
C LEU A 542 -11.42 -29.13 13.39
N LYS A 543 -11.17 -28.36 12.32
CA LYS A 543 -11.40 -26.92 12.26
C LYS A 543 -12.87 -26.60 12.51
N VAL A 544 -13.78 -27.24 11.79
CA VAL A 544 -15.23 -27.05 11.98
C VAL A 544 -15.62 -27.30 13.43
N LYS A 545 -15.11 -28.39 14.04
CA LYS A 545 -15.43 -28.77 15.42
C LYS A 545 -14.86 -27.78 16.45
N LEU A 546 -13.63 -27.32 16.26
CA LEU A 546 -12.94 -26.40 17.17
C LEU A 546 -13.47 -24.97 17.02
N TYR A 547 -13.73 -24.49 15.81
CA TYR A 547 -14.34 -23.18 15.57
C TYR A 547 -15.80 -23.11 16.04
N ALA A 548 -16.59 -24.18 15.87
CA ALA A 548 -17.94 -24.25 16.42
C ALA A 548 -17.96 -24.13 17.95
N ARG A 549 -16.85 -24.47 18.62
CA ARG A 549 -16.77 -24.50 20.08
C ARG A 549 -16.09 -23.30 20.71
N PHE A 550 -14.96 -22.87 20.14
CA PHE A 550 -14.15 -21.78 20.66
C PHE A 550 -14.33 -20.48 19.89
N GLY A 551 -15.00 -20.50 18.73
CA GLY A 551 -15.19 -19.32 17.89
C GLY A 551 -13.87 -18.58 17.67
N LYS A 552 -13.82 -17.32 18.11
CA LYS A 552 -12.67 -16.42 17.99
C LYS A 552 -11.54 -16.68 19.00
N SER A 553 -11.77 -17.53 20.00
CA SER A 553 -10.78 -17.85 21.05
C SER A 553 -9.73 -18.88 20.61
N ILE A 554 -9.86 -19.44 19.40
CA ILE A 554 -8.88 -20.35 18.80
C ILE A 554 -8.57 -19.90 17.37
N ASN A 555 -7.29 -19.96 16.98
CA ASN A 555 -6.86 -19.71 15.60
C ASN A 555 -6.18 -20.98 15.05
N LEU A 556 -6.70 -21.47 13.94
CA LEU A 556 -6.27 -22.71 13.28
C LEU A 556 -5.87 -22.48 11.81
N GLU A 557 -5.82 -21.22 11.38
CA GLU A 557 -5.33 -20.85 10.04
C GLU A 557 -3.81 -20.62 10.05
N ARG A 558 -3.17 -20.97 8.93
CA ARG A 558 -1.71 -20.93 8.75
C ARG A 558 -1.22 -19.55 8.30
#